data_AF-X1JPY9-F1
#
_entry.id   AF-X1JPY9-F1
#
_cell.length_a   1.000
_cell.length_b   1.000
_cell.length_c   1.000
_cell.angle_alpha   90.00
_cell.angle_beta   90.00
_cell.angle_gamma   90.00
#
_symmetry.space_group_name_H-M   'P 1'
#
loop_
_entity.id
_entity.type
_entity.pdbx_description
1 polymer ?
#
loop_
_entity_poly.entity_id
_entity_poly.type
_entity_poly.pdbx_seq_one_letter_code
_entity_poly.pdbx_strand_id
1 'polypeptide(L)'
;MKKSIIYPLLMVSLFISSPSWAHSLWLNIDNYQPKVGQAVQIEIGWGHKFPKDEIMKEGFLNQVYALDQKGIKISLKQVSQTEFEFIPRAEGVYTILANIHPGFLTKTTEGYKLGPKKGLKNVVSCFRFDIRAKAIINAG
;
A
#
# COMPACT_ATOMS: atom_id res chain seq x y z
N MET A 1 -9.85 -14.90 42.05
CA MET A 1 -10.60 -13.79 41.42
C MET A 1 -11.97 -14.32 41.01
N LYS A 2 -13.07 -13.67 41.41
CA LYS A 2 -14.42 -14.15 41.05
C LYS A 2 -14.58 -14.07 39.52
N LYS A 3 -15.05 -15.16 38.89
CA LYS A 3 -15.31 -15.22 37.43
C LYS A 3 -16.23 -14.08 36.95
N SER A 4 -17.05 -13.53 37.85
CA SER A 4 -17.91 -12.38 37.62
C SER A 4 -17.18 -11.07 37.28
N ILE A 5 -15.90 -10.92 37.63
CA ILE A 5 -15.09 -9.72 37.31
C ILE A 5 -14.47 -9.83 35.90
N ILE A 6 -14.33 -11.04 35.36
CA ILE A 6 -13.69 -11.28 34.07
C ILE A 6 -14.56 -10.74 32.93
N TYR A 7 -15.87 -10.96 32.96
CA TYR A 7 -16.79 -10.52 31.92
C TYR A 7 -16.85 -8.99 31.71
N PRO A 8 -17.01 -8.15 32.74
CA PRO A 8 -16.99 -6.70 32.54
C PRO A 8 -15.60 -6.19 32.12
N LEU A 9 -14.52 -6.79 32.64
CA LEU A 9 -13.15 -6.42 32.24
C LEU A 9 -12.88 -6.74 30.76
N LEU A 10 -13.35 -7.89 30.29
CA LEU A 10 -13.27 -8.28 28.88
C LEU A 10 -14.08 -7.31 28.01
N MET A 11 -15.29 -6.94 28.45
CA MET A 11 -16.15 -6.02 27.73
C MET A 11 -15.51 -4.63 27.58
N VAL A 12 -14.87 -4.10 28.63
CA VAL A 12 -14.14 -2.83 28.57
C VAL A 12 -12.95 -2.91 27.61
N SER A 13 -12.22 -4.02 27.57
CA SER A 13 -11.07 -4.17 26.68
C SER A 13 -11.42 -4.12 25.19
N LEU A 14 -12.67 -4.48 24.83
CA LEU A 14 -13.16 -4.42 23.44
C LEU A 14 -13.36 -2.98 22.93
N PHE A 15 -13.47 -1.99 23.83
CA PHE A 15 -13.70 -0.59 23.44
C PHE A 15 -12.44 0.28 23.42
N ILE A 16 -11.25 -0.27 23.75
CA ILE A 16 -9.99 0.51 23.85
C ILE A 16 -9.21 0.53 22.52
N SER A 17 -9.73 -0.03 21.43
CA SER A 17 -9.04 0.01 20.14
C SER A 17 -9.01 1.44 19.57
N SER A 18 -7.84 2.09 19.62
CA SER A 18 -7.62 3.35 18.90
C SER A 18 -7.42 3.07 17.41
N PRO A 19 -8.02 3.85 16.51
CA PRO A 19 -7.78 3.68 15.08
C PRO A 19 -6.29 3.90 14.78
N SER A 20 -5.67 2.97 14.06
CA SER A 20 -4.34 3.18 13.49
C SER A 20 -4.50 3.91 12.15
N TRP A 21 -4.09 5.16 12.10
CA TRP A 21 -4.12 5.99 10.88
C TRP A 21 -2.87 5.71 10.05
N ALA A 22 -2.77 4.49 9.53
CA ALA A 22 -1.69 4.10 8.63
C ALA A 22 -2.19 4.23 7.20
N HIS A 23 -1.40 4.90 6.35
CA HIS A 23 -1.63 4.90 4.92
C HIS A 23 -1.57 3.47 4.37
N SER A 24 -2.46 3.21 3.43
CA SER A 24 -2.48 1.99 2.64
C SER A 24 -2.18 2.33 1.18
N LEU A 25 -1.60 1.35 0.48
CA LEU A 25 -1.30 1.40 -0.94
C LEU A 25 -2.19 0.38 -1.66
N TRP A 26 -2.88 0.82 -2.71
CA TRP A 26 -3.78 -0.03 -3.49
C TRP A 26 -3.44 0.00 -4.98
N LEU A 27 -3.79 -1.08 -5.67
CA LEU A 27 -3.75 -1.20 -7.11
C LEU A 27 -5.18 -1.30 -7.62
N ASN A 28 -5.68 -0.24 -8.23
CA ASN A 28 -7.02 -0.19 -8.81
C ASN A 28 -6.89 -0.55 -10.28
N ILE A 29 -7.29 -1.77 -10.63
CA ILE A 29 -7.19 -2.33 -11.98
C ILE A 29 -8.57 -2.29 -12.63
N ASP A 30 -8.66 -1.75 -13.85
CA ASP A 30 -9.93 -1.63 -14.58
C ASP A 30 -10.41 -2.97 -15.14
N ASN A 31 -9.49 -3.85 -15.54
CA ASN A 31 -9.78 -5.19 -16.06
C ASN A 31 -8.80 -6.25 -15.53
N TYR A 32 -9.33 -7.18 -14.73
CA TYR A 32 -8.57 -8.31 -14.18
C TYR A 32 -8.50 -9.53 -15.13
N GLN A 33 -9.29 -9.53 -16.21
CA GLN A 33 -9.37 -10.60 -17.20
C GLN A 33 -9.26 -10.06 -18.64
N PRO A 34 -8.15 -9.39 -19.01
CA PRO A 34 -7.95 -8.88 -20.35
C PRO A 34 -7.69 -10.00 -21.36
N LYS A 35 -8.07 -9.78 -22.61
CA LYS A 35 -7.54 -10.58 -23.72
C LYS A 35 -6.07 -10.26 -23.93
N VAL A 36 -5.32 -11.18 -24.53
CA VAL A 36 -3.95 -10.90 -24.98
C VAL A 36 -3.95 -9.68 -25.91
N GLY A 37 -3.02 -8.75 -25.68
CA GLY A 37 -2.92 -7.50 -26.42
C GLY A 37 -3.90 -6.40 -25.99
N GLN A 38 -4.85 -6.69 -25.09
CA GLN A 38 -5.76 -5.67 -24.54
C GLN A 38 -5.07 -4.89 -23.43
N ALA A 39 -5.08 -3.55 -23.55
CA ALA A 39 -4.55 -2.67 -22.51
C ALA A 39 -5.40 -2.74 -21.23
N VAL A 40 -4.71 -2.70 -20.10
CA VAL A 40 -5.25 -2.63 -18.74
C VAL A 40 -4.72 -1.35 -18.09
N GLN A 41 -5.62 -0.54 -17.56
CA GLN A 41 -5.28 0.65 -16.78
C GLN A 41 -5.16 0.30 -15.30
N ILE A 42 -4.10 0.82 -14.68
CA ILE A 42 -3.74 0.58 -13.29
C ILE A 42 -3.56 1.94 -12.62
N GLU A 43 -4.45 2.26 -11.70
CA GLU A 43 -4.34 3.45 -10.86
C GLU A 43 -3.79 3.08 -9.47
N ILE A 44 -2.83 3.86 -8.99
CA ILE A 44 -2.28 3.76 -7.64
C ILE A 44 -3.16 4.51 -6.66
N GLY A 45 -3.79 3.77 -5.75
CA GLY A 45 -4.53 4.31 -4.62
C GLY A 45 -3.62 4.56 -3.41
N TRP A 46 -3.82 5.68 -2.72
CA TRP A 46 -3.07 6.07 -1.52
C TRP A 46 -3.98 6.74 -0.49
N GLY A 47 -3.75 6.50 0.80
CA GLY A 47 -4.47 7.18 1.89
C GLY A 47 -5.03 6.22 2.93
N HIS A 48 -6.05 6.68 3.66
CA HIS A 48 -6.68 5.91 4.73
C HIS A 48 -7.94 5.17 4.26
N LYS A 49 -8.50 5.56 3.10
CA LYS A 49 -9.73 4.99 2.54
C LYS A 49 -9.51 4.38 1.16
N PHE A 50 -9.98 3.15 1.00
CA PHE A 50 -10.06 2.48 -0.30
C PHE A 50 -11.14 3.13 -1.18
N PRO A 51 -10.98 3.17 -2.53
CA PRO A 51 -9.83 2.73 -3.33
C PRO A 51 -8.73 3.80 -3.47
N LYS A 52 -9.01 5.04 -3.06
CA LYS A 52 -8.13 6.21 -3.12
C LYS A 52 -8.68 7.28 -2.18
N ASP A 53 -7.80 8.08 -1.59
CA ASP A 53 -8.19 9.10 -0.61
C ASP A 53 -7.28 10.34 -0.71
N GLU A 54 -5.97 10.14 -0.56
CA GLU A 54 -4.99 11.23 -0.58
C GLU A 54 -4.18 11.24 -1.87
N ILE A 55 -3.72 12.44 -2.27
CA ILE A 55 -2.76 12.58 -3.37
C ILE A 55 -1.39 12.13 -2.88
N MET A 56 -0.82 11.14 -3.56
CA MET A 56 0.54 10.71 -3.26
C MET A 56 1.53 11.80 -3.67
N LYS A 57 2.47 12.13 -2.78
CA LYS A 57 3.53 13.11 -3.07
C LYS A 57 4.48 12.58 -4.14
N GLU A 58 5.00 13.48 -4.96
CA GLU A 58 6.05 13.13 -5.92
C GLU A 58 7.26 12.52 -5.21
N GLY A 59 7.87 11.50 -5.82
CA GLY A 59 9.01 10.79 -5.24
C GLY A 59 8.68 9.83 -4.08
N PHE A 60 7.41 9.64 -3.69
CA PHE A 60 7.05 8.58 -2.73
C PHE A 60 6.96 7.19 -3.39
N LEU A 61 6.38 7.12 -4.60
CA LEU A 61 6.29 5.89 -5.36
C LEU A 61 7.68 5.46 -5.82
N ASN A 62 8.03 4.20 -5.58
CA ASN A 62 9.35 3.67 -5.92
C ASN A 62 9.30 2.86 -7.22
N GLN A 63 8.51 1.80 -7.26
CA GLN A 63 8.40 0.94 -8.45
C GLN A 63 6.97 0.49 -8.67
N VAL A 64 6.60 0.37 -9.95
CA VAL A 64 5.42 -0.34 -10.43
C VAL A 64 5.86 -1.23 -11.59
N TYR A 65 5.61 -2.54 -11.48
CA TYR A 65 6.00 -3.51 -12.50
C TYR A 65 5.09 -4.73 -12.48
N ALA A 66 5.10 -5.51 -13.55
CA ALA A 66 4.45 -6.81 -13.62
C ALA A 66 5.50 -7.93 -13.53
N LEU A 67 5.12 -9.07 -12.97
CA LEU A 67 5.83 -10.33 -13.13
C LEU A 67 4.97 -11.26 -13.99
N ASP A 68 5.58 -11.92 -14.97
CA ASP A 68 4.93 -13.03 -15.69
C ASP A 68 4.97 -14.34 -14.88
N GLN A 69 4.41 -15.41 -15.44
CA GLN A 69 4.39 -16.75 -14.84
C GLN A 69 5.79 -17.33 -14.55
N LYS A 70 6.84 -16.82 -15.23
CA LYS A 70 8.23 -17.22 -15.04
C LYS A 70 8.96 -16.32 -14.04
N GLY A 71 8.27 -15.35 -13.45
CA GLY A 71 8.87 -14.35 -12.56
C GLY A 71 9.71 -13.31 -13.27
N ILE A 72 9.57 -13.17 -14.59
CA ILE A 72 10.29 -12.16 -15.37
C ILE A 72 9.61 -10.81 -15.17
N LYS A 73 10.43 -9.81 -14.82
CA LYS A 73 9.99 -8.43 -14.62
C LYS A 73 9.66 -7.77 -15.96
N ILE A 74 8.46 -7.19 -16.04
CA ILE A 74 7.95 -6.43 -17.17
C ILE A 74 7.66 -5.01 -16.69
N SER A 75 8.23 -4.02 -17.38
CA SER A 75 7.94 -2.61 -17.14
C SER A 75 6.55 -2.25 -17.66
N LEU A 76 5.81 -1.45 -16.89
CA LEU A 76 4.56 -0.84 -17.34
C LEU A 76 4.86 0.50 -18.01
N LYS A 77 3.97 0.93 -18.89
CA LYS A 77 4.01 2.29 -19.42
C LYS A 77 3.41 3.23 -18.39
N GLN A 78 4.18 4.21 -17.95
CA GLN A 78 3.68 5.24 -17.04
C GLN A 78 2.90 6.29 -17.83
N VAL A 79 1.64 6.51 -17.46
CA VAL A 79 0.74 7.51 -18.07
C VAL A 79 0.76 8.80 -17.27
N SER A 80 0.77 8.70 -15.94
CA SER A 80 0.92 9.83 -15.01
C SER A 80 1.68 9.40 -13.74
N GLN A 81 1.76 10.25 -12.72
CA GLN A 81 2.44 9.91 -11.46
C GLN A 81 1.83 8.66 -10.78
N THR A 82 0.52 8.46 -10.94
CA THR A 82 -0.23 7.37 -10.29
C THR A 82 -0.97 6.47 -11.27
N GLU A 83 -0.79 6.62 -12.57
CA GLU A 83 -1.50 5.82 -13.57
C GLU A 83 -0.52 5.13 -14.51
N PHE A 84 -0.77 3.85 -14.75
CA PHE A 84 0.07 2.96 -15.52
C PHE A 84 -0.78 2.11 -16.46
N GLU A 85 -0.19 1.77 -17.60
CA GLU A 85 -0.78 0.91 -18.60
C GLU A 85 0.04 -0.39 -18.72
N PHE A 86 -0.67 -1.52 -18.68
CA PHE A 86 -0.12 -2.85 -18.87
C PHE A 86 -0.80 -3.55 -20.06
N ILE A 87 -0.01 -4.20 -20.92
CA ILE A 87 -0.52 -4.99 -22.05
C ILE A 87 0.07 -6.41 -21.94
N PRO A 88 -0.75 -7.44 -21.63
CA PRO A 88 -0.29 -8.82 -21.61
C PRO A 88 0.05 -9.29 -23.02
N ARG A 89 1.22 -9.92 -23.18
CA ARG A 89 1.74 -10.38 -24.49
C ARG A 89 1.44 -11.84 -24.79
N ALA A 90 1.04 -12.61 -23.79
CA ALA A 90 0.66 -14.00 -23.90
C ALA A 90 -0.46 -14.29 -22.90
N GLU A 91 -1.14 -15.41 -23.09
CA GLU A 91 -2.08 -15.91 -22.10
C GLU A 91 -1.33 -16.27 -20.82
N GLY A 92 -1.99 -16.05 -19.68
CA GLY A 92 -1.48 -16.45 -18.39
C GLY A 92 -1.70 -15.44 -17.28
N VAL A 93 -1.10 -15.77 -16.14
CA VAL A 93 -1.25 -15.02 -14.89
C VAL A 93 -0.08 -14.07 -14.73
N TYR A 94 -0.40 -12.80 -14.51
CA TYR A 94 0.54 -11.72 -14.25
C TYR A 94 0.32 -11.16 -12.85
N THR A 95 1.40 -10.90 -12.12
CA THR A 95 1.33 -10.22 -10.81
C THR A 95 1.78 -8.78 -10.97
N ILE A 96 0.86 -7.83 -10.80
CA ILE A 96 1.18 -6.40 -10.73
C ILE A 96 1.64 -6.09 -9.31
N LEU A 97 2.76 -5.38 -9.20
CA LEU A 97 3.41 -5.03 -7.95
C LEU A 97 3.68 -3.54 -7.92
N ALA A 98 3.41 -2.92 -6.77
CA ALA A 98 3.81 -1.55 -6.48
C ALA A 98 4.39 -1.42 -5.07
N ASN A 99 5.32 -0.49 -4.88
CA ASN A 99 5.81 -0.13 -3.57
C ASN A 99 6.19 1.36 -3.48
N ILE A 100 6.22 1.87 -2.25
CA ILE A 100 6.80 3.18 -1.94
C ILE A 100 8.27 3.04 -1.52
N HIS A 101 8.99 4.15 -1.46
CA HIS A 101 10.30 4.18 -0.83
C HIS A 101 10.17 3.86 0.66
N PRO A 102 10.76 2.76 1.17
CA PRO A 102 10.68 2.43 2.58
C PRO A 102 11.46 3.47 3.40
N GLY A 103 11.04 3.69 4.64
CA GLY A 103 11.64 4.74 5.46
C GLY A 103 11.26 4.64 6.92
N PHE A 104 11.44 5.76 7.62
CA PHE A 104 11.05 5.91 9.02
C PHE A 104 10.05 7.05 9.15
N LEU A 105 9.12 6.90 10.08
CA LEU A 105 8.24 7.99 10.50
C LEU A 105 8.41 8.19 12.00
N THR A 106 8.78 9.40 12.39
CA THR A 106 8.99 9.77 13.80
C THR A 106 7.90 10.73 14.24
N LYS A 107 7.21 10.42 15.34
CA LYS A 107 6.32 11.33 16.05
C LYS A 107 7.11 12.04 17.13
N THR A 108 7.04 13.37 17.13
CA THR A 108 7.55 14.25 18.20
C THR A 108 6.38 14.90 18.92
N THR A 109 6.65 15.64 19.99
CA THR A 109 5.64 16.50 20.63
C THR A 109 5.07 17.58 19.70
N GLU A 110 5.78 17.91 18.61
CA GLU A 110 5.38 18.91 17.60
C GLU A 110 4.69 18.28 16.38
N GLY A 111 4.52 16.96 16.36
CA GLY A 111 3.87 16.22 15.26
C GLY A 111 4.82 15.26 14.52
N TYR A 112 4.38 14.81 13.35
CA TYR A 112 5.08 13.80 12.56
C TYR A 112 6.17 14.38 11.67
N LYS A 113 7.32 13.69 11.62
CA LYS A 113 8.46 13.98 10.73
C LYS A 113 8.82 12.72 9.97
N LEU A 114 8.86 12.81 8.64
CA LEU A 114 9.35 11.73 7.79
C LEU A 114 10.87 11.62 7.94
N GLY A 115 11.34 10.53 8.53
CA GLY A 115 12.74 10.31 8.84
C GLY A 115 12.96 9.56 10.17
N PRO A 116 14.20 9.11 10.41
CA PRO A 116 14.56 8.43 11.65
C PRO A 116 14.58 9.41 12.83
N LYS A 117 14.47 8.87 14.06
CA LYS A 117 14.56 9.66 15.30
C LYS A 117 15.93 10.33 15.56
N LYS A 118 16.96 10.00 14.78
CA LYS A 118 18.32 10.52 14.98
C LYS A 118 18.33 12.03 14.72
N GLY A 119 18.79 12.81 15.70
CA GLY A 119 18.86 14.27 15.62
C GLY A 119 17.55 15.00 15.95
N LEU A 120 16.47 14.28 16.26
CA LEU A 120 15.21 14.88 16.69
C LEU A 120 15.14 14.97 18.21
N LYS A 121 14.59 16.07 18.72
CA LYS A 121 14.28 16.27 20.15
C LYS A 121 12.82 15.86 20.43
N ASN A 122 12.50 15.62 21.70
CA ASN A 122 11.13 15.36 22.17
C ASN A 122 10.40 14.26 21.38
N VAL A 123 11.10 13.15 21.10
CA VAL A 123 10.57 12.01 20.34
C VAL A 123 9.59 11.21 21.21
N VAL A 124 8.39 10.99 20.67
CA VAL A 124 7.32 10.19 21.30
C VAL A 124 7.36 8.75 20.77
N SER A 125 7.48 8.58 19.45
CA SER A 125 7.58 7.25 18.81
C SER A 125 8.31 7.33 17.48
N CYS A 126 8.85 6.21 17.02
CA CYS A 126 9.49 6.08 15.72
C CYS A 126 9.33 4.65 15.23
N PHE A 127 8.88 4.47 13.99
CA PHE A 127 8.77 3.15 13.37
C PHE A 127 9.32 3.18 11.95
N ARG A 128 9.74 2.01 11.46
CA ARG A 128 10.11 1.78 10.06
C ARG A 128 8.87 1.34 9.30
N PHE A 129 8.67 1.87 8.09
CA PHE A 129 7.62 1.42 7.18
C PHE A 129 8.22 0.87 5.89
N ASP A 130 7.55 -0.13 5.33
CA ASP A 130 7.74 -0.68 3.99
C ASP A 130 6.35 -1.09 3.50
N ILE A 131 5.79 -0.33 2.56
CA ILE A 131 4.42 -0.52 2.08
C ILE A 131 4.48 -0.98 0.63
N ARG A 132 3.79 -2.09 0.37
CA ARG A 132 3.75 -2.77 -0.92
C ARG A 132 2.33 -3.22 -1.23
N ALA A 133 1.98 -3.19 -2.50
CA ALA A 133 0.72 -3.66 -3.01
C ALA A 133 0.98 -4.71 -4.10
N LYS A 134 0.06 -5.68 -4.20
CA LYS A 134 0.06 -6.65 -5.28
C LYS A 134 -1.36 -6.90 -5.77
N ALA A 135 -1.49 -7.20 -7.04
CA ALA A 135 -2.72 -7.62 -7.67
C ALA A 135 -2.42 -8.66 -8.76
N ILE A 136 -3.40 -9.48 -9.10
CA ILE A 136 -3.24 -10.59 -10.04
C ILE A 136 -4.15 -10.34 -11.24
N ILE A 137 -3.60 -10.33 -12.44
CA ILE A 137 -4.33 -10.26 -13.70
C ILE A 137 -4.23 -11.64 -14.38
N ASN A 138 -5.34 -12.16 -14.90
CA ASN A 138 -5.35 -13.39 -15.69
C ASN A 138 -5.72 -13.06 -17.15
N ALA A 139 -4.76 -13.15 -18.06
CA ALA A 139 -4.98 -12.88 -19.48
C ALA A 139 -5.33 -14.16 -20.24
N GLY A 140 -6.41 -14.15 -21.01
CA GLY A 140 -6.90 -15.31 -21.77
C GLY A 140 -8.33 -15.13 -22.21
#